data_AF-A0A2J0LIP0-F1
#
_entry.id   AF-A0A2J0LIP0-F1
#
_cell.length_a   1.000
_cell.length_b   1.000
_cell.length_c   1.000
_cell.angle_alpha   90.00
_cell.angle_beta   90.00
_cell.angle_gamma   90.00
#
_symmetry.space_group_name_H-M   'P 1'
#
loop_
_entity.id
_entity.type
_entity.pdbx_description
1 polymer ?
#
loop_
_entity_poly.entity_id
_entity_poly.type
_entity_poly.pdbx_seq_one_letter_code
_entity_poly.pdbx_strand_id
1 'polypeptide(L)'
;MKKNNTRVSIILILGLIFIATGCATTSNSNSSSSMQAGSISVASILKFEDVPVPSGFKLVDNESFTFQNDNMRVGLLKYTGRPDANVVVNFYKEQMPMYNWDMLNVIEYGQKIMNFQRADQTCIITIQPLSTRTLIAIAVAPKSSSTMTEAKTQKYKELKESRIK
;
A
#
# COMPACT_ATOMS: atom_id res chain seq x y z
N MET A 1 -1.58 71.95 -29.60
CA MET A 1 -1.66 70.55 -30.09
C MET A 1 -0.56 69.71 -29.43
N LYS A 2 -0.88 68.98 -28.34
CA LYS A 2 0.09 68.10 -27.62
C LYS A 2 -0.70 67.11 -26.74
N LYS A 3 -1.29 66.04 -27.30
CA LYS A 3 -2.13 65.09 -26.53
C LYS A 3 -1.97 63.62 -26.94
N ASN A 4 -0.89 63.27 -27.63
CA ASN A 4 -0.79 62.00 -28.36
C ASN A 4 0.31 61.10 -27.78
N ASN A 5 1.34 61.68 -27.15
CA ASN A 5 2.55 60.96 -26.73
C ASN A 5 2.43 60.36 -25.32
N THR A 6 1.53 60.90 -24.48
CA THR A 6 1.28 60.39 -23.12
C THR A 6 0.44 59.11 -23.11
N ARG A 7 -0.44 58.91 -24.09
CA ARG A 7 -1.24 57.67 -24.20
C ARG A 7 -0.44 56.50 -24.76
N VAL A 8 0.49 56.76 -25.68
CA VAL A 8 1.42 55.74 -26.19
C VAL A 8 2.39 55.28 -25.08
N SER A 9 2.85 56.20 -24.24
CA SER A 9 3.72 55.88 -23.11
C SER A 9 3.04 55.03 -22.03
N ILE A 10 1.74 55.27 -21.76
CA ILE A 10 0.97 54.48 -20.78
C ILE A 10 0.70 53.05 -21.29
N ILE A 11 0.42 52.88 -22.59
CA ILE A 11 0.18 51.56 -23.19
C ILE A 11 1.47 50.72 -23.24
N LEU A 12 2.63 51.36 -23.47
CA LEU A 12 3.92 50.68 -23.51
C LEU A 12 4.42 50.24 -22.11
N ILE A 13 4.04 50.97 -21.06
CA ILE A 13 4.34 50.61 -19.65
C ILE A 13 3.39 49.52 -19.12
N LEU A 14 2.12 49.50 -19.56
CA LEU A 14 1.16 48.48 -19.13
C LEU A 14 1.36 47.10 -19.81
N GLY A 15 1.99 47.07 -20.99
CA GLY A 15 2.35 45.84 -21.70
C GLY A 15 3.59 45.12 -21.13
N LEU A 16 4.45 45.82 -20.39
CA LEU A 16 5.70 45.27 -19.87
C LEU A 16 5.52 44.48 -18.55
N ILE A 17 4.36 44.59 -17.90
CA ILE A 17 4.09 43.99 -16.57
C ILE A 17 3.55 42.55 -16.68
N PHE A 18 3.21 42.06 -17.87
CA PHE A 18 2.52 40.77 -18.02
C PHE A 18 3.43 39.52 -18.21
N ILE A 19 4.75 39.63 -18.02
CA ILE A 19 5.69 38.52 -18.28
C ILE A 19 6.33 37.94 -16.99
N ALA A 20 5.81 38.25 -15.81
CA ALA A 20 6.42 37.82 -14.54
C ALA A 20 5.59 36.79 -13.73
N THR A 21 4.91 35.85 -14.40
CA THR A 21 4.36 34.65 -13.74
C THR A 21 4.91 33.38 -14.38
N GLY A 22 6.18 33.12 -14.11
CA GLY A 22 6.87 31.86 -14.41
C GLY A 22 7.38 31.22 -13.13
N CYS A 23 6.98 29.97 -12.89
CA CYS A 23 7.09 29.21 -11.65
C CYS A 23 8.55 28.89 -11.25
N ALA A 24 9.01 29.41 -10.11
CA ALA A 24 10.20 28.87 -9.44
C ALA A 24 9.77 27.71 -8.54
N THR A 25 9.93 26.47 -9.00
CA THR A 25 9.86 25.31 -8.13
C THR A 25 11.21 25.19 -7.41
N THR A 26 11.21 25.49 -6.11
CA THR A 26 12.38 25.34 -5.26
C THR A 26 12.54 23.85 -4.94
N SER A 27 13.47 23.21 -5.63
CA SER A 27 13.97 21.90 -5.23
C SER A 27 14.81 22.09 -3.97
N ASN A 28 14.24 21.75 -2.82
CA ASN A 28 14.92 21.75 -1.54
C ASN A 28 15.98 20.61 -1.52
N SER A 29 17.19 20.89 -2.00
CA SER A 29 18.35 20.03 -1.81
C SER A 29 18.90 20.26 -0.40
N ASN A 30 18.47 19.43 0.53
CA ASN A 30 18.97 19.39 1.90
C ASN A 30 20.50 19.17 1.91
N SER A 31 21.19 20.16 2.47
CA SER A 31 22.33 20.03 3.39
C SER A 31 23.39 18.99 3.04
N SER A 32 24.49 19.48 2.47
CA SER A 32 25.82 18.93 2.71
C SER A 32 26.18 19.09 4.21
N SER A 33 25.88 18.07 5.01
CA SER A 33 26.43 17.93 6.35
C SER A 33 27.74 17.14 6.27
N SER A 34 28.86 17.84 6.44
CA SER A 34 30.08 17.22 6.92
C SER A 34 29.89 16.87 8.40
N MET A 35 29.95 15.58 8.75
CA MET A 35 30.65 14.99 9.91
C MET A 35 30.05 13.65 10.36
N GLN A 36 30.97 12.73 10.59
CA GLN A 36 30.95 11.58 11.49
C GLN A 36 30.16 10.31 11.13
N ALA A 37 30.93 9.22 11.15
CA ALA A 37 30.54 7.84 10.94
C ALA A 37 29.34 7.39 11.80
N GLY A 38 28.27 7.00 11.12
CA GLY A 38 27.30 6.03 11.58
C GLY A 38 26.85 5.27 10.35
N SER A 39 27.20 3.99 10.24
CA SER A 39 26.76 3.15 9.13
C SER A 39 25.23 3.18 9.06
N ILE A 40 24.66 3.77 8.01
CA ILE A 40 23.25 3.59 7.68
C ILE A 40 23.11 2.12 7.31
N SER A 41 22.47 1.35 8.18
CA SER A 41 22.23 -0.07 7.97
C SER A 41 21.32 -0.27 6.76
N VAL A 42 21.50 -1.43 6.10
CA VAL A 42 20.71 -1.86 4.94
C VAL A 42 19.23 -1.68 5.25
N ALA A 43 18.51 -0.91 4.41
CA ALA A 43 17.07 -0.77 4.50
C ALA A 43 16.46 -2.17 4.47
N SER A 44 15.79 -2.56 5.55
CA SER A 44 14.96 -3.77 5.56
C SER A 44 14.02 -3.67 4.36
N ILE A 45 14.12 -4.61 3.43
CA ILE A 45 13.21 -4.66 2.29
C ILE A 45 11.85 -5.05 2.86
N LEU A 46 10.96 -4.07 3.03
CA LEU A 46 9.58 -4.27 3.48
C LEU A 46 8.80 -5.05 2.41
N LYS A 47 8.90 -6.38 2.46
CA LYS A 47 8.21 -7.31 1.56
C LYS A 47 7.81 -8.59 2.28
N PHE A 48 6.72 -9.19 1.84
CA PHE A 48 6.41 -10.58 2.15
C PHE A 48 6.91 -11.44 0.99
N GLU A 49 7.76 -12.43 1.27
CA GLU A 49 8.39 -13.27 0.22
C GLU A 49 7.39 -14.15 -0.53
N ASP A 50 6.22 -14.33 0.06
CA ASP A 50 5.18 -15.27 -0.33
C ASP A 50 3.86 -14.58 -0.69
N VAL A 51 3.87 -13.23 -0.77
CA VAL A 51 2.76 -12.46 -1.33
C VAL A 51 3.32 -11.71 -2.53
N PRO A 52 3.04 -12.17 -3.76
CA PRO A 52 3.62 -11.58 -4.96
C PRO A 52 3.08 -10.17 -5.19
N VAL A 53 3.91 -9.30 -5.75
CA VAL A 53 3.54 -7.93 -6.12
C VAL A 53 3.58 -7.83 -7.65
N PRO A 54 2.50 -7.34 -8.32
CA PRO A 54 2.51 -7.21 -9.77
C PRO A 54 3.63 -6.28 -10.25
N SER A 55 4.18 -6.56 -11.43
CA SER A 55 5.16 -5.68 -12.07
C SER A 55 4.57 -4.28 -12.28
N GLY A 56 5.40 -3.23 -12.12
CA GLY A 56 4.95 -1.84 -12.31
C GLY A 56 4.39 -1.17 -11.05
N PHE A 57 4.39 -1.89 -9.91
CA PHE A 57 4.08 -1.34 -8.60
C PHE A 57 5.34 -0.95 -7.83
N LYS A 58 5.25 0.18 -7.11
CA LYS A 58 6.28 0.69 -6.22
C LYS A 58 5.75 0.79 -4.80
N LEU A 59 6.58 0.44 -3.83
CA LEU A 59 6.25 0.52 -2.41
C LEU A 59 6.04 1.99 -2.00
N VAL A 60 5.07 2.22 -1.14
CA VAL A 60 4.81 3.50 -0.48
C VAL A 60 5.32 3.37 0.95
N ASP A 61 6.63 3.58 1.12
CA ASP A 61 7.38 3.25 2.35
C ASP A 61 6.79 3.94 3.60
N ASN A 62 6.37 5.19 3.48
CA ASN A 62 5.80 5.98 4.57
C ASN A 62 4.41 5.54 5.01
N GLU A 63 3.73 4.69 4.24
CA GLU A 63 2.42 4.10 4.56
C GLU A 63 2.50 2.58 4.73
N SER A 64 3.72 2.04 4.78
CA SER A 64 3.99 0.62 4.83
C SER A 64 4.74 0.27 6.12
N PHE A 65 4.38 -0.85 6.73
CA PHE A 65 5.11 -1.41 7.84
C PHE A 65 5.04 -2.92 7.83
N THR A 66 6.09 -3.56 8.34
CA THR A 66 6.10 -4.98 8.66
C THR A 66 6.77 -5.19 9.99
N PHE A 67 6.26 -6.15 10.74
CA PHE A 67 6.89 -6.67 11.94
C PHE A 67 6.89 -8.18 11.85
N GLN A 68 8.05 -8.79 12.08
CA GLN A 68 8.22 -10.23 12.04
C GLN A 68 9.15 -10.67 13.17
N ASN A 69 8.74 -11.73 13.86
CA ASN A 69 9.55 -12.50 14.79
C ASN A 69 9.43 -13.99 14.44
N ASP A 70 10.01 -14.86 15.27
CA ASP A 70 10.06 -16.31 15.02
C ASP A 70 8.68 -16.98 15.01
N ASN A 71 7.66 -16.37 15.60
CA ASN A 71 6.34 -16.97 15.81
C ASN A 71 5.22 -16.29 15.03
N MET A 72 5.43 -15.08 14.54
CA MET A 72 4.38 -14.25 13.95
C MET A 72 5.00 -13.22 13.03
N ARG A 73 4.28 -12.95 11.94
CA ARG A 73 4.45 -11.73 11.17
C ARG A 73 3.12 -11.00 11.03
N VAL A 74 3.20 -9.69 11.08
CA VAL A 74 2.11 -8.79 10.79
C VAL A 74 2.63 -7.66 9.91
N GLY A 75 1.82 -7.15 9.02
CA GLY A 75 2.20 -5.95 8.30
C GLY A 75 1.14 -5.47 7.35
N LEU A 76 1.31 -4.21 6.96
CA LEU A 76 0.53 -3.52 5.96
C LEU A 76 1.52 -2.96 4.94
N LEU A 77 1.52 -3.49 3.73
CA LEU A 77 2.35 -2.99 2.64
C LEU A 77 1.46 -2.31 1.62
N LYS A 78 1.75 -1.05 1.33
CA LYS A 78 1.04 -0.29 0.30
C LYS A 78 1.91 -0.11 -0.93
N TYR A 79 1.33 -0.36 -2.08
CA TYR A 79 1.96 -0.18 -3.36
C TYR A 79 1.11 0.69 -4.27
N THR A 80 1.75 1.49 -5.11
CA THR A 80 1.05 2.23 -6.17
C THR A 80 1.68 1.95 -7.51
N GLY A 81 0.85 1.82 -8.54
CA GLY A 81 1.35 1.36 -9.83
C GLY A 81 0.30 1.28 -10.92
N ARG A 82 0.69 0.57 -11.98
CA ARG A 82 -0.14 0.12 -13.10
C ARG A 82 0.19 -1.36 -13.29
N PRO A 83 -0.75 -2.23 -13.68
CA PRO A 83 -1.99 -1.99 -14.46
C PRO A 83 -3.25 -1.58 -13.66
N ASP A 84 -4.40 -1.51 -14.34
CA ASP A 84 -5.71 -1.20 -13.75
C ASP A 84 -6.15 -2.26 -12.72
N ALA A 85 -7.14 -1.87 -11.89
CA ALA A 85 -7.60 -2.69 -10.77
C ALA A 85 -8.13 -4.07 -11.19
N ASN A 86 -8.74 -4.24 -12.38
CA ASN A 86 -9.26 -5.54 -12.81
C ASN A 86 -8.13 -6.50 -13.17
N VAL A 87 -7.09 -6.01 -13.82
CA VAL A 87 -5.90 -6.81 -14.12
C VAL A 87 -5.19 -7.23 -12.83
N VAL A 88 -5.10 -6.34 -11.84
CA VAL A 88 -4.52 -6.66 -10.52
C VAL A 88 -5.34 -7.75 -9.79
N VAL A 89 -6.67 -7.73 -9.88
CA VAL A 89 -7.51 -8.81 -9.31
C VAL A 89 -7.18 -10.15 -9.95
N ASN A 90 -7.11 -10.19 -11.28
CA ASN A 90 -6.82 -11.43 -12.00
C ASN A 90 -5.42 -11.96 -11.66
N PHE A 91 -4.44 -11.06 -11.55
CA PHE A 91 -3.11 -11.41 -11.04
C PHE A 91 -3.20 -12.12 -9.68
N TYR A 92 -3.92 -11.58 -8.71
CA TYR A 92 -4.02 -12.21 -7.39
C TYR A 92 -4.86 -13.49 -7.39
N LYS A 93 -5.86 -13.63 -8.27
CA LYS A 93 -6.60 -14.89 -8.47
C LYS A 93 -5.68 -16.02 -8.94
N GLU A 94 -4.75 -15.70 -9.83
CA GLU A 94 -3.84 -16.68 -10.43
C GLU A 94 -2.61 -16.96 -9.56
N GLN A 95 -1.99 -15.91 -9.02
CA GLN A 95 -0.69 -16.03 -8.37
C GLN A 95 -0.81 -16.50 -6.91
N MET A 96 -1.79 -16.01 -6.14
CA MET A 96 -1.89 -16.36 -4.70
C MET A 96 -1.98 -17.87 -4.45
N PRO A 97 -2.78 -18.66 -5.21
CA PRO A 97 -2.81 -20.11 -5.05
C PRO A 97 -1.45 -20.79 -5.28
N MET A 98 -0.60 -20.25 -6.17
CA MET A 98 0.74 -20.79 -6.43
C MET A 98 1.68 -20.61 -5.22
N TYR A 99 1.38 -19.66 -4.34
CA TYR A 99 2.06 -19.42 -3.06
C TYR A 99 1.33 -20.04 -1.86
N ASN A 100 0.45 -21.01 -2.11
CA ASN A 100 -0.37 -21.74 -1.13
C ASN A 100 -1.34 -20.85 -0.35
N TRP A 101 -1.80 -19.74 -0.92
CA TRP A 101 -2.86 -18.94 -0.33
C TRP A 101 -4.22 -19.34 -0.91
N ASP A 102 -5.11 -19.81 -0.04
CA ASP A 102 -6.47 -20.17 -0.40
C ASP A 102 -7.36 -18.94 -0.42
N MET A 103 -8.09 -18.73 -1.51
CA MET A 103 -9.08 -17.66 -1.61
C MET A 103 -10.29 -17.98 -0.72
N LEU A 104 -10.60 -17.09 0.22
CA LEU A 104 -11.80 -17.16 1.05
C LEU A 104 -12.99 -16.49 0.37
N ASN A 105 -12.81 -15.26 -0.11
CA ASN A 105 -13.82 -14.51 -0.84
C ASN A 105 -13.22 -13.33 -1.61
N VAL A 106 -14.03 -12.76 -2.49
CA VAL A 106 -13.72 -11.55 -3.25
C VAL A 106 -14.94 -10.63 -3.34
N ILE A 107 -14.72 -9.34 -3.16
CA ILE A 107 -15.70 -8.27 -3.36
C ILE A 107 -15.15 -7.35 -4.46
N GLU A 108 -15.88 -7.17 -5.55
CA GLU A 108 -15.40 -6.45 -6.74
C GLU A 108 -16.20 -5.18 -7.07
N TYR A 109 -16.59 -4.40 -6.06
CA TYR A 109 -17.36 -3.17 -6.25
C TYR A 109 -16.66 -1.94 -5.69
N GLY A 110 -16.38 -0.94 -6.55
CA GLY A 110 -15.60 0.24 -6.18
C GLY A 110 -14.16 -0.16 -5.85
N GLN A 111 -13.83 -0.17 -4.55
CA GLN A 111 -12.61 -0.79 -4.06
C GLN A 111 -12.80 -2.31 -4.00
N LYS A 112 -11.83 -3.04 -4.53
CA LYS A 112 -11.89 -4.50 -4.55
C LYS A 112 -11.17 -5.07 -3.34
N ILE A 113 -11.74 -6.08 -2.71
CA ILE A 113 -11.18 -6.71 -1.52
C ILE A 113 -11.12 -8.21 -1.75
N MET A 114 -9.96 -8.80 -1.53
CA MET A 114 -9.71 -10.22 -1.69
C MET A 114 -9.15 -10.76 -0.38
N ASN A 115 -9.86 -11.70 0.23
CA ASN A 115 -9.46 -12.31 1.48
C ASN A 115 -8.88 -13.69 1.19
N PHE A 116 -7.69 -13.95 1.70
CA PHE A 116 -6.97 -15.20 1.58
C PHE A 116 -6.59 -15.75 2.95
N GLN A 117 -6.34 -17.04 2.99
CA GLN A 117 -5.78 -17.70 4.16
C GLN A 117 -4.66 -18.65 3.77
N ARG A 118 -3.72 -18.84 4.69
CA ARG A 118 -2.73 -19.92 4.60
C ARG A 118 -2.31 -20.32 5.99
N ALA A 119 -2.35 -21.62 6.30
CA ALA A 119 -1.98 -22.15 7.62
C ALA A 119 -2.63 -21.34 8.76
N ASP A 120 -1.81 -20.66 9.56
CA ASP A 120 -2.18 -19.85 10.71
C ASP A 120 -2.31 -18.34 10.41
N GLN A 121 -2.34 -17.94 9.13
CA GLN A 121 -2.33 -16.53 8.71
C GLN A 121 -3.49 -16.20 7.76
N THR A 122 -3.89 -14.94 7.78
CA THR A 122 -4.76 -14.33 6.79
C THR A 122 -3.99 -13.29 5.98
N CYS A 123 -4.40 -13.12 4.73
CA CYS A 123 -3.95 -12.03 3.88
C CYS A 123 -5.16 -11.32 3.30
N ILE A 124 -5.26 -10.02 3.51
CA ILE A 124 -6.30 -9.17 2.94
C ILE A 124 -5.64 -8.28 1.91
N ILE A 125 -6.05 -8.42 0.66
CA ILE A 125 -5.58 -7.59 -0.44
C ILE A 125 -6.70 -6.63 -0.81
N THR A 126 -6.41 -5.35 -0.64
CA THR A 126 -7.30 -4.26 -1.01
C THR A 126 -6.76 -3.57 -2.24
N ILE A 127 -7.57 -3.46 -3.29
CA ILE A 127 -7.21 -2.88 -4.58
C ILE A 127 -8.13 -1.69 -4.83
N GLN A 128 -7.56 -0.49 -4.74
CA GLN A 128 -8.29 0.75 -4.93
C GLN A 128 -7.93 1.37 -6.29
N PRO A 129 -8.90 1.49 -7.22
CA PRO A 129 -8.67 2.28 -8.42
C PRO A 129 -8.54 3.75 -8.04
N LEU A 130 -7.45 4.38 -8.48
CA LEU A 130 -7.26 5.82 -8.46
C LEU A 130 -7.46 6.39 -9.87
N SER A 131 -7.46 7.71 -10.01
CA SER A 131 -7.70 8.37 -11.31
C SER A 131 -6.74 7.95 -12.43
N THR A 132 -5.48 7.63 -12.10
CA THR A 132 -4.43 7.32 -13.10
C THR A 132 -3.59 6.09 -12.77
N ARG A 133 -3.85 5.46 -11.62
CA ARG A 133 -3.05 4.39 -11.01
C ARG A 133 -3.97 3.47 -10.21
N THR A 134 -3.41 2.38 -9.75
CA THR A 134 -4.04 1.50 -8.76
C THR A 134 -3.21 1.57 -7.48
N LEU A 135 -3.88 1.64 -6.34
CA LEU A 135 -3.28 1.42 -5.03
C LEU A 135 -3.61 0.00 -4.57
N ILE A 136 -2.60 -0.72 -4.11
CA ILE A 136 -2.74 -2.03 -3.48
C ILE A 136 -2.35 -1.87 -2.01
N ALA A 137 -3.17 -2.35 -1.10
CA ALA A 137 -2.81 -2.53 0.29
C ALA A 137 -2.88 -4.02 0.63
N ILE A 138 -1.75 -4.57 1.07
CA ILE A 138 -1.58 -5.97 1.44
C ILE A 138 -1.43 -6.02 2.96
N ALA A 139 -2.44 -6.55 3.64
CA ALA A 139 -2.40 -6.77 5.07
C ALA A 139 -2.21 -8.26 5.35
N VAL A 140 -1.17 -8.62 6.09
CA VAL A 140 -0.94 -9.99 6.57
C VAL A 140 -0.99 -9.97 8.09
N ALA A 141 -1.69 -10.93 8.68
CA ALA A 141 -1.77 -11.10 10.12
C ALA A 141 -2.00 -12.58 10.49
N PRO A 142 -1.66 -13.01 11.71
CA PRO A 142 -2.09 -14.30 12.21
C PRO A 142 -3.62 -14.36 12.28
N LYS A 143 -4.16 -15.55 12.03
CA LYS A 143 -5.52 -15.89 12.40
C LYS A 143 -5.65 -15.76 13.91
N SER A 144 -6.80 -15.27 14.37
CA SER A 144 -7.13 -15.41 15.78
C SER A 144 -7.11 -16.91 16.10
N SER A 145 -6.19 -17.32 16.97
CA SER A 145 -6.13 -18.70 17.40
C SER A 145 -7.43 -19.03 18.11
N SER A 146 -8.33 -19.73 17.43
CA SER A 146 -9.42 -20.42 18.09
C SER A 146 -8.87 -21.69 18.75
N THR A 147 -7.78 -21.60 19.52
CA THR A 147 -7.38 -22.67 20.45
C THR A 147 -8.54 -22.98 21.41
N MET A 148 -9.47 -22.03 21.59
CA MET A 148 -10.72 -22.25 22.30
C MET A 148 -11.74 -23.17 21.59
N THR A 149 -11.71 -23.34 20.27
CA THR A 149 -12.74 -24.17 19.58
C THR A 149 -12.38 -25.65 19.68
N GLU A 150 -11.11 -26.03 19.52
CA GLU A 150 -10.66 -27.41 19.66
C GLU A 150 -10.69 -27.88 21.12
N ALA A 151 -10.24 -27.05 22.07
CA ALA A 151 -10.33 -27.36 23.50
C ALA A 151 -11.78 -27.45 24.01
N LYS A 152 -12.70 -26.59 23.54
CA LYS A 152 -14.13 -26.68 23.88
C LYS A 152 -14.79 -27.89 23.23
N THR A 153 -14.42 -28.22 21.99
CA THR A 153 -14.95 -29.40 21.28
C THR A 153 -14.49 -30.70 21.94
N GLN A 154 -13.23 -30.76 22.36
CA GLN A 154 -12.68 -31.92 23.05
C GLN A 154 -13.30 -32.10 24.45
N LYS A 155 -13.37 -31.01 25.23
CA LYS A 155 -14.05 -31.00 26.53
C LYS A 155 -15.54 -31.37 26.43
N TYR A 156 -16.22 -30.93 25.37
CA TYR A 156 -17.63 -31.28 25.13
C TYR A 156 -17.83 -32.75 24.75
N LYS A 157 -16.90 -33.36 24.01
CA LYS A 157 -16.90 -34.80 23.72
C LYS A 157 -16.67 -35.62 24.98
N GLU A 158 -15.68 -35.26 25.79
CA GLU A 158 -15.38 -35.90 27.08
C GLU A 158 -16.56 -35.82 28.07
N LEU A 159 -17.20 -34.65 28.18
CA LEU A 159 -18.39 -34.45 29.03
C LEU A 159 -19.62 -35.23 28.57
N LYS A 160 -19.74 -35.54 27.28
CA LYS A 160 -20.81 -36.41 26.76
C LYS A 160 -20.52 -37.87 27.03
N GLU A 161 -19.29 -38.32 26.81
CA GLU A 161 -18.88 -39.71 27.08
C GLU A 161 -18.96 -40.06 28.57
N SER A 162 -18.68 -39.08 29.45
CA SER A 162 -18.82 -39.26 30.91
C SER A 162 -20.27 -39.28 31.41
N ARG A 163 -21.24 -38.85 30.59
CA ARG A 163 -22.68 -38.83 30.93
C ARG A 163 -23.42 -40.07 30.40
N ILE A 164 -22.76 -40.88 29.56
CA ILE A 164 -23.30 -42.11 28.97
C ILE A 164 -22.83 -43.37 29.73
N LYS A 165 -21.85 -43.24 30.63
CA LYS A 165 -21.48 -44.24 31.63
C LYS A 165 -22.19 -43.99 32.95
#